data_AF-A0ABD2D3J2-F1
#
_entry.id   AF-A0ABD2D3J2-F1
#
_cell.length_a   1.000
_cell.length_b   1.000
_cell.length_c   1.000
_cell.angle_alpha   90.00
_cell.angle_beta   90.00
_cell.angle_gamma   90.00
#
_symmetry.space_group_name_H-M   'P 1'
#
loop_
_entity.id
_entity.type
_entity.pdbx_description
1 polymer ?
#
loop_
_entity_poly.entity_id
_entity_poly.type
_entity_poly.pdbx_seq_one_letter_code
_entity_poly.pdbx_strand_id
1 'polypeptide(L)' 'MDLYKDVTGTQVFRPFSKNSSEMINIKIKRGFYQKPKMVIGYNTGKNAIDLSDYMSAYKNPLRKTIKWYRKLAC' A
#
# COMPACT_ATOMS: atom_id res chain seq x y z
N MET A 1 -19.15 11.23 -6.20
CA MET A 1 -17.70 11.10 -5.95
C MET A 1 -17.58 11.12 -4.45
N ASP A 2 -17.41 9.94 -3.85
CA ASP A 2 -17.78 9.77 -2.44
C ASP A 2 -16.51 9.57 -1.62
N LEU A 3 -16.37 10.38 -0.58
CA LEU A 3 -15.25 10.32 0.35
C LEU A 3 -15.54 9.27 1.42
N TYR A 4 -14.58 8.41 1.70
CA TYR A 4 -14.62 7.54 2.87
C TYR A 4 -13.63 8.04 3.92
N LYS A 5 -14.04 8.02 5.20
CA LYS A 5 -13.16 8.40 6.31
C LYS A 5 -12.43 7.16 6.82
N ASP A 6 -11.10 7.19 6.78
CA ASP A 6 -10.26 6.15 7.33
C ASP A 6 -10.19 6.20 8.87
N VAL A 7 -9.55 5.18 9.46
CA VAL A 7 -9.37 4.99 10.92
C VAL A 7 -8.76 6.21 11.62
N THR A 8 -7.99 7.02 10.89
CA THR A 8 -7.34 8.25 11.37
C THR A 8 -8.22 9.50 11.22
N GLY A 9 -9.46 9.36 10.73
CA GLY A 9 -10.36 10.47 10.41
C GLY A 9 -10.05 11.17 9.08
N THR A 10 -9.02 10.71 8.36
CA THR A 10 -8.59 11.25 7.07
C THR A 10 -9.59 10.87 5.97
N GLN A 11 -9.99 11.84 5.14
CA GLN A 11 -10.85 11.59 3.98
C GLN A 11 -10.00 11.09 2.82
N VAL A 12 -10.33 9.91 2.31
CA VAL A 12 -9.60 9.28 1.19
C VAL A 12 -10.51 9.16 -0.02
N PHE A 13 -9.96 9.47 -1.18
CA PHE A 13 -10.68 9.44 -2.46
C PHE A 13 -10.98 8.00 -2.87
N ARG A 14 -12.23 7.75 -3.26
CA ARG A 14 -12.70 6.43 -3.73
C ARG A 14 -12.86 6.44 -5.24
N PRO A 15 -12.12 5.61 -6.00
CA PRO A 15 -12.40 5.43 -7.42
C PRO A 15 -13.74 4.69 -7.60
N PHE A 16 -14.56 5.16 -8.56
CA PHE A 16 -15.86 4.57 -8.87
C PHE A 16 -15.66 3.31 -9.74
N SER A 17 -15.98 2.14 -9.21
CA SER A 17 -16.00 0.87 -9.94
C SER A 17 -17.25 0.07 -9.56
N LYS A 18 -17.77 -0.77 -10.46
CA LYS A 18 -19.00 -1.56 -10.26
C LYS A 18 -18.97 -2.44 -9.01
N ASN A 19 -17.79 -2.81 -8.52
CA ASN A 19 -17.62 -3.69 -7.34
C ASN A 19 -17.45 -2.91 -6.03
N SER A 20 -17.78 -1.61 -6.03
CA SER A 20 -17.42 -0.70 -4.96
C SER A 20 -18.30 -0.83 -3.72
N SER A 21 -19.58 -1.17 -3.85
CA SER A 21 -20.58 -1.07 -2.77
C SER A 21 -20.37 -2.01 -1.57
N GLU A 22 -19.58 -3.06 -1.71
CA GLU A 22 -19.33 -4.03 -0.63
C GLU A 22 -18.39 -3.47 0.44
N MET A 23 -18.89 -3.37 1.67
CA MET A 23 -18.11 -3.05 2.87
C MET A 23 -17.75 -4.33 3.62
N ILE A 24 -16.50 -4.45 4.06
CA ILE A 24 -15.98 -5.61 4.78
C ILE A 24 -15.55 -5.19 6.18
N ASN A 25 -15.98 -5.96 7.19
CA ASN A 25 -15.48 -5.85 8.56
C ASN A 25 -14.06 -6.41 8.64
N ILE A 26 -13.10 -5.54 8.95
CA ILE A 26 -11.71 -5.89 9.20
C ILE A 26 -11.48 -5.91 10.70
N LYS A 27 -10.81 -6.96 11.19
CA LYS A 27 -10.33 -7.03 12.57
C LYS A 27 -9.04 -6.22 12.71
N ILE A 28 -9.04 -5.25 13.61
CA ILE A 28 -7.88 -4.43 14.01
C ILE A 28 -7.54 -4.77 15.47
N LYS A 29 -6.32 -4.44 15.92
CA LYS A 29 -5.88 -4.61 17.31
C LYS A 29 -6.84 -4.04 18.36
N ARG A 30 -7.61 -3.00 18.03
CA ARG A 30 -8.54 -2.30 18.95
C ARG A 30 -10.03 -2.56 18.67
N GLY A 31 -10.38 -3.49 17.77
CA GLY A 31 -11.78 -3.79 17.46
C GLY A 31 -12.02 -4.09 15.99
N PHE A 32 -13.26 -3.91 15.54
CA PHE A 32 -13.64 -4.11 14.15
C PHE A 32 -13.86 -2.78 13.44
N TYR A 33 -13.44 -2.70 12.18
CA TYR A 33 -13.61 -1.50 11.36
C TYR A 33 -14.07 -1.89 9.97
N GLN A 34 -15.05 -1.18 9.43
CA GLN A 34 -15.54 -1.43 8.08
C GLN A 34 -14.67 -0.70 7.07
N LYS A 35 -14.19 -1.36 6.03
CA LYS A 35 -13.63 -0.68 4.86
C LYS A 35 -14.23 -1.22 3.57
N PRO A 36 -14.25 -0.44 2.49
CA PRO A 36 -14.68 -0.96 1.18
C PRO A 36 -13.77 -2.11 0.73
N LYS A 37 -14.35 -3.19 0.19
CA LYS A 37 -13.63 -4.36 -0.34
C LYS A 37 -12.55 -3.98 -1.35
N MET A 38 -12.84 -3.00 -2.19
CA MET A 38 -11.90 -2.47 -3.18
C MET A 38 -10.62 -1.92 -2.55
N VAL A 39 -10.73 -1.18 -1.44
CA VAL A 39 -9.56 -0.61 -0.74
C VAL A 39 -8.69 -1.73 -0.16
N ILE A 40 -9.33 -2.79 0.34
CA ILE A 40 -8.62 -3.97 0.85
C ILE A 40 -7.87 -4.64 -0.31
N GLY A 41 -8.55 -4.97 -1.41
CA GLY A 41 -7.93 -5.62 -2.57
C GLY A 41 -6.78 -4.80 -3.17
N TYR A 42 -6.95 -3.47 -3.27
CA TYR A 42 -5.89 -2.57 -3.71
C TYR A 42 -4.68 -2.59 -2.78
N ASN A 43 -4.90 -2.45 -1.47
CA ASN A 43 -3.81 -2.47 -0.50
C ASN A 43 -3.09 -3.83 -0.46
N THR A 44 -3.82 -4.93 -0.65
CA THR A 44 -3.19 -6.26 -0.77
C THR A 44 -2.32 -6.36 -2.02
N GLY A 45 -2.79 -5.83 -3.16
CA GLY A 45 -2.06 -5.90 -4.43
C GLY A 45 -0.85 -4.95 -4.52
N LYS A 46 -0.92 -3.75 -3.93
CA LYS A 46 0.13 -2.72 -4.08
C LYS A 46 1.42 -3.02 -3.30
N ASN A 47 1.33 -3.83 -2.24
CA ASN A 47 2.43 -4.03 -1.29
C ASN A 47 3.64 -4.78 -1.89
N ALA A 48 3.49 -5.42 -3.05
CA ALA A 48 4.55 -6.24 -3.64
C ALA A 48 5.79 -5.43 -4.06
N ILE A 49 5.58 -4.26 -4.66
CA ILE A 49 6.67 -3.39 -5.13
C ILE A 49 7.44 -2.83 -3.93
N ASP A 50 6.72 -2.27 -2.96
CA ASP A 50 7.32 -1.71 -1.73
C ASP A 50 8.12 -2.76 -0.95
N LEU A 51 7.63 -4.01 -0.89
CA LEU A 51 8.33 -5.11 -0.21
C LEU A 51 9.61 -5.50 -0.96
N SER A 52 9.58 -5.55 -2.29
CA SER A 52 10.77 -5.80 -3.11
C SER A 52 11.82 -4.72 -2.89
N ASP A 53 11.41 -3.45 -2.91
CA ASP A 53 12.30 -2.31 -2.68
C ASP A 53 12.91 -2.34 -1.27
N TYR A 54 12.12 -2.68 -0.26
CA TYR A 54 12.60 -2.85 1.11
C TYR A 54 13.64 -3.97 1.22
N MET A 55 13.36 -5.14 0.63
CA MET A 55 14.29 -6.27 0.63
C MET A 55 15.58 -5.95 -0.15
N SER A 56 15.47 -5.18 -1.24
CA SER A 56 16.62 -4.69 -2.02
C SER A 56 17.47 -3.67 -1.26
N ALA A 57 16.84 -2.82 -0.44
CA ALA A 57 17.54 -1.87 0.42
C ALA A 57 18.35 -2.56 1.52
N TYR A 58 17.78 -3.61 2.14
CA TYR A 58 18.45 -4.34 3.23
C TYR A 58 19.64 -5.18 2.78
N LYS A 59 19.61 -5.70 1.55
CA LYS A 59 20.65 -6.61 1.01
C LYS A 59 21.91 -5.91 0.51
N ASN A 60 22.08 -4.63 0.76
CA ASN A 60 23.04 -3.84 0.01
C ASN A 60 24.19 -3.22 0.83
N PRO A 61 25.22 -4.00 1.21
CA PRO A 61 26.41 -3.49 1.88
C PRO A 61 27.36 -2.70 0.94
N LEU A 62 27.14 -2.67 -0.38
CA LEU A 62 28.15 -2.26 -1.38
C LEU A 62 27.87 -0.95 -2.16
N ARG A 63 26.78 -0.20 -1.93
CA ARG A 63 26.43 1.01 -2.75
C ARG A 63 26.92 2.38 -2.26
N LYS A 64 28.03 2.47 -1.52
CA LYS A 64 28.73 3.77 -1.41
C LYS A 64 29.66 3.95 -2.63
N THR A 65 29.07 4.28 -3.78
CA THR A 65 29.84 4.65 -4.98
C THR A 65 29.30 5.93 -5.62
N ILE A 66 30.21 6.82 -6.00
CA ILE A 66 29.92 8.13 -6.59
C ILE A 66 29.45 7.99 -8.05
N LYS A 67 29.88 6.92 -8.74
CA LYS A 67 29.58 6.72 -10.16
C LYS A 67 28.23 6.02 -10.33
N TRP A 68 27.24 6.72 -10.89
CA TRP A 68 25.84 6.26 -11.01
C TRP A 68 25.66 4.98 -11.85
N TYR A 69 26.45 4.80 -12.93
CA TYR A 69 26.31 3.65 -13.84
C TYR A 69 26.59 2.30 -13.15
N ARG A 70 27.41 2.30 -12.10
CA ARG A 70 27.69 1.09 -11.30
C ARG A 70 26.47 0.61 -10.51
N LYS A 71 25.45 1.46 -10.32
CA LYS A 71 24.21 1.11 -9.63
C LYS A 71 23.21 0.37 -10.54
N LEU A 72 23.36 0.48 -11.86
CA LEU A 72 22.48 -0.16 -12.85
C LEU A 72 22.92 -1.58 -13.24
N ALA A 73 24.21 -1.89 -13.06
CA ALA A 73 24.79 -3.18 -13.42
C ALA A 73 24.66 -4.25 -12.32
N CYS A 74 23.94 -3.96 -11.22
CA CYS A 74 23.79 -4.82 -10.05
C CYS A 74 22.32 -5.00 -9.68
#